data_AF-A0A6B0ZRZ3-F1
#
_entry.id   AF-A0A6B0ZRZ3-F1
#
_cell.length_a   1.000
_cell.length_b   1.000
_cell.length_c   1.000
_cell.angle_alpha   90.00
_cell.angle_beta   90.00
_cell.angle_gamma   90.00
#
_symmetry.space_group_name_H-M   'P 1'
#
loop_
_entity.id
_entity.type
_entity.pdbx_description
1 polymer ?
#
loop_
_entity_poly.entity_id
_entity_poly.type
_entity_poly.pdbx_seq_one_letter_code
_entity_poly.pdbx_strand_id
1 'polypeptide(L)' 'MLTGGTFWGMVERRAELTPDAVMIIDDRDQVLTFAEYRDAALRAAAGLVEL' A
#
# COMPACT_ATOMS: atom_id res chain seq x y z
N MET A 1 6.78 -6.50 19.49
CA MET A 1 5.41 -6.29 18.97
C MET A 1 5.53 -5.69 17.59
N LEU A 2 4.79 -6.19 16.59
CA LEU A 2 4.66 -5.49 15.31
C LEU A 2 3.91 -4.18 15.58
N THR A 3 4.58 -3.05 15.39
CA THR A 3 3.95 -1.73 15.44
C THR A 3 2.98 -1.62 14.26
N GLY A 4 1.66 -1.59 14.55
CA GLY A 4 0.63 -1.45 13.51
C GLY A 4 -0.73 -2.11 13.81
N GLY A 5 -0.79 -3.08 14.74
CA GLY A 5 -2.05 -3.72 15.18
C GLY A 5 -2.76 -4.59 14.15
N THR A 6 -2.60 -4.30 12.84
CA THR A 6 -3.15 -5.00 11.68
C THR A 6 -2.14 -4.96 10.52
N PHE A 7 -2.36 -5.77 9.49
CA PHE A 7 -1.58 -5.69 8.26
C PHE A 7 -1.70 -4.32 7.58
N TRP A 8 -2.90 -3.74 7.55
CA TRP A 8 -3.11 -2.40 6.98
C TRP A 8 -2.29 -1.33 7.72
N GLY A 9 -2.28 -1.36 9.06
CA GLY A 9 -1.46 -0.41 9.84
C GLY A 9 0.04 -0.55 9.57
N MET A 10 0.52 -1.75 9.21
CA MET A 10 1.91 -1.93 8.76
C MET A 10 2.16 -1.31 7.37
N VAL A 11 1.19 -1.40 6.45
CA VAL A 11 1.26 -0.77 5.12
C VAL A 11 1.30 0.75 5.26
N GLU A 12 0.39 1.34 6.03
CA GLU A 12 0.37 2.79 6.29
C GLU A 12 1.69 3.26 6.88
N ARG A 13 2.18 2.57 7.92
CA ARG A 13 3.43 2.94 8.57
C ARG A 13 4.62 2.88 7.63
N ARG A 14 4.67 1.89 6.74
CA ARG A 14 5.75 1.76 5.77
C ARG A 14 5.68 2.84 4.69
N ALA A 15 4.48 3.15 4.19
CA ALA A 15 4.25 4.23 3.24
C ALA A 15 4.65 5.61 3.80
N GLU A 16 4.53 5.83 5.10
CA GLU A 16 5.04 7.05 5.75
C GLU A 16 6.57 7.07 5.88
N LEU A 17 7.18 5.94 6.25
CA LEU A 17 8.61 5.87 6.53
C LEU A 17 9.48 5.93 5.27
N THR A 18 9.02 5.28 4.21
CA THR A 18 9.77 5.10 2.97
C THR A 18 8.81 5.16 1.79
N PRO A 19 8.20 6.33 1.53
CA PRO A 19 7.14 6.47 0.52
C PRO A 19 7.60 6.04 -0.87
N ASP A 20 8.84 6.40 -1.25
CA ASP A 20 9.40 6.17 -2.58
C ASP A 20 10.09 4.80 -2.74
N ALA A 21 10.14 3.99 -1.68
CA ALA A 21 10.76 2.66 -1.78
C ALA A 21 9.86 1.72 -2.57
N VAL A 22 10.46 0.98 -3.51
CA VAL A 22 9.77 -0.02 -4.34
C VAL A 22 9.22 -1.14 -3.46
N MET A 23 7.93 -1.44 -3.64
CA MET A 23 7.22 -2.52 -2.95
C MET A 23 6.89 -3.67 -3.90
N ILE A 24 6.42 -3.37 -5.10
CA ILE A 24 5.98 -4.36 -6.08
C ILE A 24 6.68 -4.10 -7.40
N ILE A 25 7.13 -5.19 -8.03
CA ILE A 25 7.47 -5.27 -9.44
C ILE A 25 6.65 -6.45 -9.99
N ASP A 26 5.78 -6.20 -10.97
CA ASP A 26 4.94 -7.24 -11.57
C ASP A 26 5.58 -7.87 -12.83
N ASP A 27 4.85 -8.79 -13.47
CA ASP A 27 5.29 -9.51 -14.67
C ASP A 27 5.29 -8.65 -15.95
N ARG A 28 4.86 -7.40 -15.86
CA ARG A 28 4.82 -6.40 -16.94
C ARG A 28 5.76 -5.22 -16.66
N ASP A 29 6.74 -5.42 -15.77
CA ASP A 29 7.67 -4.41 -15.29
C ASP A 29 6.99 -3.16 -14.70
N GLN A 30 5.73 -3.28 -14.23
CA GLN A 30 5.11 -2.20 -13.48
C GLN A 30 5.72 -2.15 -12.08
N VAL A 31 6.08 -0.96 -11.65
CA VAL A 31 6.67 -0.70 -10.34
C VAL A 31 5.70 0.11 -9.52
N LEU A 32 5.40 -0.36 -8.31
CA LEU A 32 4.69 0.43 -7.31
C LEU A 32 5.58 0.63 -6.09
N THR A 33 5.68 1.87 -5.67
CA THR A 33 6.21 2.27 -4.37
C THR A 33 5.21 1.97 -3.25
N PHE A 34 5.67 2.04 -1.99
CA PHE A 34 4.77 1.86 -0.85
C PHE A 34 3.64 2.90 -0.78
N ALA A 35 3.91 4.16 -1.15
CA ALA A 35 2.89 5.20 -1.22
C ALA A 35 1.84 4.88 -2.29
N GLU A 36 2.27 4.49 -3.49
CA GLU A 36 1.37 4.17 -4.59
C GLU A 36 0.52 2.92 -4.31
N TYR A 37 1.09 1.91 -3.66
CA TYR A 37 0.34 0.73 -3.23
C TYR A 37 -0.75 1.08 -2.22
N ARG A 38 -0.44 1.88 -1.18
CA ARG A 38 -1.42 2.35 -0.20
C ARG A 38 -2.58 3.08 -0.90
N ASP A 39 -2.26 4.00 -1.79
CA ASP A 39 -3.27 4.82 -2.46
C ASP A 39 -4.12 3.97 -3.43
N ALA A 40 -3.53 3.00 -4.12
CA ALA A 40 -4.26 2.05 -4.95
C ALA A 40 -5.22 1.18 -4.11
N ALA A 41 -4.77 0.69 -2.96
CA ALA A 41 -5.61 -0.09 -2.04
C ALA A 41 -6.79 0.74 -1.51
N LEU A 42 -6.57 2.01 -1.14
CA LEU A 42 -7.65 2.91 -0.72
C LEU A 42 -8.65 3.19 -1.84
N ARG A 43 -8.19 3.39 -3.08
CA ARG A 43 -9.10 3.53 -4.24
C ARG A 43 -9.95 2.28 -4.46
N ALA A 44 -9.34 1.09 -4.37
CA ALA A 44 -10.07 -0.16 -4.48
C ALA A 44 -11.09 -0.35 -3.36
N ALA A 45 -10.70 -0.04 -2.11
CA ALA A 45 -11.59 -0.10 -0.95
C ALA A 45 -12.79 0.86 -1.09
N ALA A 46 -12.56 2.09 -1.56
CA ALA A 46 -13.64 3.04 -1.82
C ALA A 46 -14.65 2.48 -2.83
N GLY A 47 -14.18 1.93 -3.95
CA GLY A 47 -15.05 1.29 -4.94
C GLY A 47 -15.80 0.07 -4.39
N LEU A 48 -15.18 -0.73 -3.52
CA LEU A 48 -15.84 -1.88 -2.88
C LEU A 48 -16.94 -1.46 -1.89
N VAL A 49 -16.78 -0.32 -1.21
CA VAL A 49 -17.81 0.22 -0.31
C VAL A 49 -19.02 0.74 -1.09
N GLU A 50 -18.82 1.17 -2.33
CA GLU A 50 -19.89 1.69 -3.22
C GLU A 50 -20.70 0.59 -3.95
N LEU A 51 -20.32 -0.70 -3.83
CA LEU A 51 -21.02 -1.85 -4.44
C LEU A 51 -22.14 -2.40 -3.55
#